data_AF-A0ABD3YCU8-F1
#
_entry.id   AF-A0ABD3YCU8-F1
#
_cell.length_a   1.000
_cell.length_b   1.000
_cell.length_c   1.000
_cell.angle_alpha   90.00
_cell.angle_beta   90.00
_cell.angle_gamma   90.00
#
_symmetry.space_group_name_H-M   'P 1'
#
loop_
_entity.id
_entity.type
_entity.pdbx_description
1 polymer ?
#
loop_
_entity_poly.entity_id
_entity_poly.type
_entity_poly.pdbx_seq_one_letter_code
_entity_poly.pdbx_strand_id
1 'polypeptide(L)'
;MNEYAQLAITEPNYLPPLNKSKLSSVQYKGDLDDHKAYEQFQQEKRRALESSFVSAVNSKVATLENLLAKGRKQGMKQEQLQEAIDKIALLKKTQKHLISLNSG
;
A
#
# COMPACT_ATOMS: atom_id res chain seq x y z
N MET A 1 19.72 -55.46 -1.70
CA MET A 1 19.93 -54.05 -2.03
C MET A 1 18.74 -53.58 -2.84
N ASN A 2 17.96 -52.64 -2.31
CA ASN A 2 17.14 -51.66 -3.04
C ASN A 2 16.44 -50.77 -2.01
N GLU A 3 17.12 -49.69 -1.61
CA GLU A 3 16.57 -48.60 -0.79
C GLU A 3 16.33 -47.40 -1.70
N TYR A 4 15.09 -47.23 -2.16
CA TYR A 4 14.63 -45.97 -2.75
C TYR A 4 13.48 -45.45 -1.89
N ALA A 5 13.84 -44.78 -0.80
CA ALA A 5 12.90 -44.01 0.00
C ALA A 5 12.34 -42.88 -0.86
N GLN A 6 11.04 -42.93 -1.12
CA GLN A 6 10.31 -41.90 -1.85
C GLN A 6 10.24 -40.64 -0.98
N LEU A 7 11.08 -39.65 -1.29
CA LEU A 7 10.96 -38.32 -0.70
C LEU A 7 9.70 -37.66 -1.26
N ALA A 8 8.69 -37.48 -0.40
CA ALA A 8 7.46 -36.78 -0.75
C ALA A 8 7.79 -35.32 -1.15
N ILE A 9 7.38 -34.92 -2.34
CA ILE A 9 7.51 -33.55 -2.83
C ILE A 9 6.43 -32.72 -2.10
N THR A 10 6.82 -31.95 -1.10
CA THR A 10 5.95 -30.94 -0.47
C THR A 10 5.91 -29.68 -1.33
N GLU A 11 4.70 -29.24 -1.70
CA GLU A 11 4.50 -27.99 -2.42
C GLU A 11 5.02 -26.79 -1.61
N PRO A 12 5.85 -25.92 -2.20
CA PRO A 12 6.29 -24.70 -1.53
C PRO A 12 5.10 -23.77 -1.27
N ASN A 13 4.97 -23.33 -0.03
CA ASN A 13 3.95 -22.37 0.38
C ASN A 13 4.30 -20.97 -0.15
N TYR A 14 3.74 -20.62 -1.30
CA TYR A 14 3.95 -19.33 -1.98
C TYR A 14 3.17 -18.16 -1.38
N LEU A 15 2.32 -18.38 -0.38
CA LEU A 15 1.50 -17.31 0.18
C LEU A 15 2.31 -16.54 1.25
N PRO A 16 2.62 -15.25 1.02
CA PRO A 16 3.21 -14.44 2.08
C PRO A 16 2.21 -14.35 3.24
N PRO A 17 2.68 -14.37 4.50
CA PRO A 17 1.80 -14.24 5.66
C PRO A 17 1.02 -12.93 5.54
N LEU A 18 -0.32 -13.03 5.47
CA LEU A 18 -1.19 -11.87 5.49
C LEU A 18 -1.01 -11.19 6.84
N ASN A 19 -0.33 -10.06 6.83
CA ASN A 19 -0.12 -9.27 8.03
C ASN A 19 -1.50 -8.70 8.42
N LYS A 20 -2.13 -9.28 9.45
CA LYS A 20 -3.32 -8.74 10.12
C LYS A 20 -2.89 -7.49 10.90
N SER A 21 -2.31 -6.51 10.22
CA SER A 21 -2.23 -5.16 10.74
C SER A 21 -3.63 -4.84 11.21
N LYS A 22 -3.81 -4.59 12.52
CA LYS A 22 -5.09 -4.21 13.09
C LYS A 22 -5.62 -3.09 12.21
N LEU A 23 -6.60 -3.40 11.36
CA LEU A 23 -7.41 -2.39 10.74
C LEU A 23 -8.03 -1.66 11.92
N SER A 24 -7.46 -0.52 12.28
CA SER A 24 -8.07 0.41 13.21
C SER A 24 -9.30 0.96 12.50
N SER A 25 -10.34 0.14 12.40
CA SER A 25 -11.66 0.62 12.10
C SER A 25 -12.11 1.36 13.34
N VAL A 26 -11.78 2.64 13.42
CA VAL A 26 -12.54 3.55 14.28
C VAL A 26 -14.00 3.26 13.97
N GLN A 27 -14.72 2.79 14.98
CA GLN A 27 -16.14 2.47 14.89
C GLN A 27 -16.94 3.67 15.35
N TYR A 28 -18.07 3.91 14.71
CA TYR A 28 -19.00 4.94 15.16
C TYR A 28 -19.55 4.55 16.54
N LYS A 29 -19.57 5.51 17.47
CA LYS A 29 -20.05 5.32 18.84
C LYS A 29 -21.19 6.28 19.23
N GLY A 30 -21.67 7.07 18.27
CA GLY A 30 -22.80 7.97 18.49
C GLY A 30 -24.14 7.25 18.33
N ASP A 31 -25.21 8.02 18.40
CA ASP A 31 -26.56 7.51 18.16
C ASP A 31 -26.73 7.12 16.68
N LEU A 32 -27.27 5.93 16.43
CA LEU A 32 -27.50 5.41 15.09
C LEU A 32 -28.75 6.03 14.44
N ASP A 33 -29.65 6.58 15.24
CA ASP A 33 -30.83 7.30 14.74
C ASP A 33 -30.47 8.73 14.30
N ASP A 34 -29.30 9.25 14.71
CA ASP A 34 -28.76 10.53 14.22
C ASP A 34 -27.97 10.31 12.92
N HIS A 35 -28.70 10.36 11.81
CA HIS A 35 -28.13 10.24 10.47
C HIS A 35 -27.03 11.29 10.19
N LYS A 36 -27.20 12.53 10.66
CA LYS A 36 -26.24 13.61 10.38
C LYS A 36 -24.92 13.37 11.10
N ALA A 37 -24.97 12.94 12.36
CA ALA A 37 -23.78 12.58 13.12
C ALA A 37 -23.04 11.39 12.49
N TYR A 38 -23.79 10.40 11.98
CA TYR A 38 -23.19 9.27 11.25
C TYR A 38 -22.53 9.70 9.94
N GLU A 39 -23.18 10.57 9.14
CA GLU A 39 -22.60 11.09 7.89
C GLU A 39 -21.30 11.87 8.13
N GLN A 40 -21.28 12.73 9.16
CA GLN A 40 -20.08 13.48 9.56
C GLN A 40 -18.94 12.53 9.94
N PHE A 41 -19.23 11.53 10.77
CA PHE A 41 -18.25 10.51 11.14
C PHE A 41 -17.65 9.79 9.91
N GLN A 42 -18.48 9.43 8.92
CA GLN A 42 -18.00 8.78 7.70
C GLN A 42 -17.14 9.73 6.85
N GLN A 43 -17.49 11.01 6.78
CA GLN A 43 -16.68 12.02 6.09
C GLN A 43 -15.31 12.18 6.76
N GLU A 44 -15.27 12.30 8.09
CA GLU A 44 -14.03 12.40 8.85
C GLU A 44 -13.14 11.17 8.68
N LYS A 45 -13.74 9.97 8.74
CA LYS A 45 -13.03 8.71 8.51
C LYS A 45 -12.40 8.65 7.12
N ARG A 46 -13.11 9.11 6.08
CA ARG A 46 -12.56 9.19 4.71
C ARG A 46 -11.39 10.17 4.64
N ARG A 47 -11.55 11.39 5.16
CA ARG A 47 -10.49 12.41 5.21
C ARG A 47 -9.23 11.90 5.94
N ALA A 48 -9.42 11.21 7.07
CA ALA A 48 -8.32 10.61 7.82
C ALA A 48 -7.57 9.54 7.01
N LEU A 49 -8.30 8.67 6.31
CA LEU A 49 -7.71 7.66 5.43
C LEU A 49 -6.91 8.29 4.29
N GLU A 50 -7.46 9.31 3.65
CA GLU A 50 -6.82 10.04 2.54
C GLU A 50 -5.54 10.75 3.00
N SER A 51 -5.58 11.43 4.15
CA SER A 51 -4.40 12.07 4.76
C SER A 51 -3.32 11.06 5.13
N SER A 52 -3.72 9.91 5.69
CA SER A 52 -2.79 8.81 5.98
C SER A 52 -2.14 8.27 4.71
N PHE A 53 -2.89 8.14 3.62
CA PHE A 53 -2.36 7.73 2.32
C PHE A 53 -1.33 8.75 1.80
N VAL A 54 -1.66 10.04 1.80
CA VAL A 54 -0.77 11.12 1.36
C VAL A 54 0.56 11.08 2.13
N SER A 55 0.49 10.89 3.44
CA SER A 55 1.67 10.81 4.31
C SER A 55 2.52 9.57 4.02
N ALA A 56 1.89 8.41 3.84
CA ALA A 56 2.58 7.15 3.53
C ALA A 56 3.26 7.20 2.14
N VAL A 57 2.62 7.84 1.16
CA VAL A 57 3.18 8.02 -0.20
C VAL A 57 4.50 8.79 -0.18
N ASN A 58 4.62 9.86 0.63
CA ASN A 58 5.87 10.63 0.74
C ASN A 58 7.06 9.73 1.08
N SER A 59 6.91 8.90 2.12
CA SER A 59 7.95 7.98 2.56
C SER A 59 8.23 6.88 1.52
N LYS A 60 7.17 6.35 0.89
CA LYS A 60 7.29 5.28 -0.12
C LYS A 60 7.98 5.77 -1.38
N VAL A 61 7.63 6.95 -1.88
CA VAL A 61 8.26 7.58 -3.05
C VAL A 61 9.74 7.82 -2.81
N ALA A 62 10.11 8.42 -1.67
CA ALA A 62 11.52 8.64 -1.33
C ALA A 62 12.33 7.33 -1.30
N THR A 63 11.74 6.25 -0.79
CA THR A 63 12.36 4.93 -0.80
C THR A 63 12.56 4.40 -2.23
N LEU A 64 11.52 4.48 -3.07
CA LEU A 64 11.58 4.01 -4.45
C LEU A 64 12.56 4.82 -5.30
N GLU A 65 12.63 6.14 -5.12
CA GLU A 65 13.58 7.02 -5.80
C GLU A 65 15.03 6.67 -5.44
N ASN A 66 15.30 6.37 -4.17
CA ASN A 66 16.61 5.90 -3.73
C ASN A 66 16.98 4.54 -4.34
N LEU A 67 16.05 3.59 -4.40
CA LEU A 67 16.27 2.29 -5.04
C LEU A 67 16.50 2.43 -6.55
N LEU A 68 15.72 3.29 -7.22
CA LEU A 68 15.87 3.59 -8.64
C LEU A 68 17.26 4.19 -8.93
N ALA A 69 17.72 5.13 -8.10
CA ALA A 69 19.06 5.71 -8.23
C ALA A 69 20.17 4.66 -8.05
N LYS A 70 20.01 3.72 -7.12
CA LYS A 70 20.94 2.59 -6.94
C LYS A 70 20.93 1.66 -8.15
N GLY A 71 19.75 1.27 -8.65
CA GLY A 71 19.62 0.42 -9.83
C GLY A 71 20.24 1.03 -11.08
N ARG A 72 20.09 2.35 -11.28
CA ARG A 72 20.77 3.09 -12.35
C ARG A 72 22.28 3.01 -12.24
N LYS A 73 22.84 3.22 -11.05
CA LYS A 73 24.30 3.11 -10.80
C LYS A 73 24.83 1.69 -11.04
N GLN A 74 23.99 0.68 -10.82
CA GLN A 74 24.33 -0.72 -11.06
C GLN A 74 24.14 -1.18 -12.51
N GLY A 75 23.75 -0.28 -13.42
CA GLY A 75 23.58 -0.60 -14.84
C GLY A 75 22.36 -1.47 -15.14
N MET A 76 21.33 -1.46 -14.29
CA MET A 76 20.07 -2.16 -14.58
C MET A 76 19.45 -1.66 -15.88
N LYS A 77 18.82 -2.56 -16.62
CA LYS A 77 18.16 -2.24 -17.88
C LYS A 77 16.96 -1.34 -17.65
N GLN A 78 16.65 -0.51 -18.65
CA GLN A 78 15.51 0.40 -18.58
C GLN A 78 14.19 -0.33 -18.30
N GLU A 79 13.96 -1.50 -18.86
CA GLU A 79 12.74 -2.29 -18.60
C GLU A 79 12.60 -2.64 -17.11
N GLN A 80 13.72 -2.95 -16.43
CA GLN A 80 13.73 -3.29 -15.01
C GLN A 80 13.55 -2.05 -14.12
N LEU A 81 14.02 -0.89 -14.59
CA LEU A 81 13.83 0.39 -13.92
C LEU A 81 12.40 0.95 -14.12
N GLN A 82 11.73 0.57 -15.21
CA GLN A 82 10.43 1.09 -15.61
C GLN A 82 9.35 0.79 -14.56
N GLU A 83 9.38 -0.39 -13.94
CA GLU A 83 8.43 -0.76 -12.89
C GLU A 83 8.46 0.25 -11.72
N ALA A 84 9.65 0.65 -11.26
CA ALA A 84 9.78 1.63 -10.19
C ALA A 84 9.35 3.03 -10.64
N ILE A 85 9.67 3.41 -11.88
CA ILE A 85 9.26 4.70 -12.48
C ILE A 85 7.73 4.80 -12.53
N ASP A 86 7.06 3.79 -13.05
CA ASP A 86 5.61 3.76 -13.19
C ASP A 86 4.91 3.79 -11.82
N LYS A 87 5.44 3.03 -10.85
CA LYS A 87 4.95 3.06 -9.47
C LYS A 87 5.09 4.44 -8.84
N ILE A 88 6.21 5.12 -9.01
CA ILE A 88 6.40 6.49 -8.50
C ILE A 88 5.40 7.44 -9.16
N ALA A 89 5.22 7.34 -10.48
CA ALA A 89 4.30 8.20 -11.23
C ALA A 89 2.85 8.03 -10.76
N LEU A 90 2.39 6.77 -10.61
CA LEU A 90 1.06 6.46 -10.10
C LEU A 90 0.85 6.99 -8.68
N LEU A 91 1.79 6.74 -7.77
CA LEU A 91 1.70 7.20 -6.38
C LEU A 91 1.60 8.73 -6.29
N LYS A 92 2.43 9.45 -7.05
CA LYS A 92 2.39 10.93 -7.10
C LYS A 92 1.09 11.44 -7.72
N LYS A 93 0.57 10.80 -8.77
CA LYS A 93 -0.71 11.15 -9.39
C LYS A 93 -1.85 11.01 -8.40
N THR A 94 -1.96 9.87 -7.72
CA THR A 94 -3.00 9.61 -6.73
C THR A 94 -2.90 10.58 -5.55
N GLN A 95 -1.68 10.84 -5.06
CA GLN A 95 -1.47 11.81 -3.99
C GLN A 95 -1.95 13.22 -4.36
N LYS A 96 -1.57 13.72 -5.55
CA LYS A 96 -2.04 15.03 -6.05
C LYS A 96 -3.56 15.10 -6.15
N HIS A 97 -4.18 14.03 -6.66
CA HIS A 97 -5.63 13.96 -6.76
C HIS A 97 -6.29 14.05 -5.37
N LEU A 98 -5.83 13.27 -4.39
CA LEU A 98 -6.35 13.30 -3.03
C LEU A 98 -6.13 14.65 -2.33
N ILE A 99 -4.98 15.31 -2.55
CA ILE A 99 -4.75 16.66 -2.03
C ILE A 99 -5.76 17.63 -2.64
N SER A 100 -5.99 17.57 -3.97
CA SER A 100 -6.95 18.46 -4.64
C SER A 100 -8.39 18.29 -4.15
N LEU A 101 -8.79 17.06 -3.79
CA LEU A 101 -10.13 16.78 -3.24
C LEU A 101 -10.30 17.30 -1.81
N ASN A 102 -9.22 17.40 -1.03
CA ASN A 102 -9.24 17.87 0.35
C ASN A 102 -9.00 19.38 0.51
N SER A 103 -8.61 20.06 -0.57
CA SER A 103 -8.37 21.51 -0.60
C SER A 103 -9.58 22.33 -1.07
N GLY A 104 -10.73 21.69 -1.31
CA GLY A 104 -11.99 22.33 -1.74
C GLY A 104 -13.05 22.38 -0.66
#